data_AF-A0A953PLP4-F1
#
_entry.id   AF-A0A953PLP4-F1
#
_cell.length_a   1.000
_cell.length_b   1.000
_cell.length_c   1.000
_cell.angle_alpha   90.00
_cell.angle_beta   90.00
_cell.angle_gamma   90.00
#
_symmetry.space_group_name_H-M   'P 1'
#
loop_
_entity.id
_entity.type
_entity.pdbx_description
1 polymer ?
#
loop_
_entity_poly.entity_id
_entity_poly.type
_entity_poly.pdbx_seq_one_letter_code
_entity_poly.pdbx_strand_id
1 'polypeptide(L)'
;LGGDLPAKGTVLAPDCALCDECPRKDTKPETLSITEFKRPQDLIIDEQTCLLAQGLVCMGPATRSGCEAACIQGNMPCTGCCGPTSRVRDQGAKILSCLASLVESKEDAEIDRVLNTMPDPVGTFYRYGLPGSFLRRKKLNGVQASK
;
A
#
# COMPACT_ATOMS: atom_id res chain seq x y z
N LEU A 1 -33.10 12.93 -4.54
CA LEU A 1 -32.37 12.43 -3.35
C LEU A 1 -33.22 12.75 -2.13
N GLY A 2 -33.62 11.76 -1.33
CA GLY A 2 -34.66 11.88 -0.29
C GLY A 2 -34.31 12.70 0.96
N GLY A 3 -33.24 13.50 0.95
CA GLY A 3 -32.85 14.35 2.08
C GLY A 3 -32.21 13.63 3.27
N ASP A 4 -32.40 12.32 3.39
CA ASP A 4 -31.82 11.52 4.47
C ASP A 4 -30.31 11.33 4.28
N LEU A 5 -29.55 11.67 5.33
CA LEU A 5 -28.11 11.42 5.37
C LEU A 5 -27.84 9.92 5.62
N PRO A 6 -26.79 9.35 5.01
CA PRO A 6 -26.38 8.00 5.33
C PRO A 6 -25.95 7.90 6.81
N ALA A 7 -26.01 6.69 7.36
CA ALA A 7 -25.62 6.44 8.74
C ALA A 7 -24.17 6.91 9.00
N LYS A 8 -23.90 7.36 10.22
CA LYS A 8 -22.56 7.80 10.59
C LYS A 8 -21.56 6.65 10.39
N GLY A 9 -20.48 6.94 9.67
CA GLY A 9 -19.45 5.96 9.34
C GLY A 9 -19.68 5.20 8.03
N THR A 10 -20.76 5.49 7.29
CA THR A 10 -20.93 4.97 5.93
C THR A 10 -19.83 5.50 5.01
N VAL A 11 -19.18 4.58 4.30
CA VAL A 11 -18.23 4.89 3.23
C VAL A 11 -18.96 4.77 1.89
N LEU A 12 -18.94 5.85 1.10
CA LEU A 12 -19.62 5.90 -0.20
C LEU A 12 -18.80 5.30 -1.34
N ALA A 13 -17.47 5.23 -1.16
CA ALA A 13 -16.57 4.64 -2.14
C ALA A 13 -16.74 3.11 -2.22
N PRO A 14 -16.57 2.50 -3.41
CA PRO A 14 -16.75 1.07 -3.57
C PRO A 14 -15.90 0.25 -2.61
N ASP A 15 -16.38 -0.93 -2.21
CA ASP A 15 -15.69 -1.80 -1.26
C ASP A 15 -14.81 -2.84 -1.94
N CYS A 16 -13.96 -2.38 -2.84
CA CYS A 16 -12.99 -3.19 -3.57
C CYS A 16 -11.61 -2.52 -3.58
N ALA A 17 -10.58 -3.27 -4.00
CA ALA A 17 -9.23 -2.73 -4.04
C ALA A 17 -9.07 -1.77 -5.22
N LEU A 18 -8.16 -0.82 -5.14
CA LEU A 18 -7.87 0.14 -6.21
C LEU A 18 -7.48 -0.58 -7.52
N CYS A 19 -6.89 -1.76 -7.41
CA CYS A 19 -6.57 -2.60 -8.57
C CYS A 19 -7.78 -2.90 -9.45
N ASP A 20 -9.01 -2.86 -8.94
CA ASP A 20 -10.22 -3.13 -9.72
C ASP A 20 -10.62 -2.01 -10.69
N GLU A 21 -10.22 -0.76 -10.41
CA GLU A 21 -10.40 0.39 -11.31
C GLU A 21 -9.09 0.80 -12.01
N CYS A 22 -8.00 0.09 -11.75
CA CYS A 22 -6.68 0.44 -12.28
C CYS A 22 -6.61 0.16 -13.79
N PRO A 23 -6.21 1.14 -14.64
CA PRO A 23 -6.10 0.93 -16.08
C PRO A 23 -4.97 -0.05 -16.46
N ARG A 24 -4.06 -0.33 -15.53
CA ARG A 24 -2.92 -1.25 -15.72
C ARG A 24 -3.14 -2.61 -15.07
N LYS A 25 -4.39 -2.96 -14.72
CA LYS A 25 -4.72 -4.22 -14.04
C LYS A 25 -4.32 -5.44 -14.87
N ASP A 26 -4.66 -5.41 -16.16
CA ASP A 26 -4.50 -6.56 -17.07
C ASP A 26 -3.05 -6.79 -17.49
N THR A 27 -2.16 -5.82 -17.25
CA THR A 27 -0.71 -5.96 -17.49
C THR A 27 0.03 -6.53 -16.29
N LYS A 28 -0.67 -6.82 -15.18
CA LYS A 28 -0.07 -7.50 -14.03
C LYS A 28 0.08 -9.00 -14.36
N PRO A 29 1.29 -9.58 -14.26
CA PRO A 29 1.48 -11.01 -14.51
C PRO A 29 0.73 -11.85 -13.47
N GLU A 30 0.31 -13.05 -13.87
CA GLU A 30 -0.34 -14.03 -12.98
C GLU A 30 0.57 -14.42 -11.81
N THR A 31 1.83 -14.70 -12.13
CA THR A 31 2.90 -14.90 -11.15
C THR A 31 3.78 -13.66 -11.15
N LEU A 32 3.54 -12.78 -10.18
CA LEU A 32 4.38 -11.61 -9.97
C LEU A 32 5.48 -11.95 -8.97
N SER A 33 6.74 -11.84 -9.39
CA SER A 33 7.92 -11.94 -8.53
C SER A 33 8.68 -10.62 -8.52
N ILE A 34 9.19 -10.22 -7.36
CA ILE A 34 9.98 -9.00 -7.16
C ILE A 34 11.34 -9.37 -6.63
N THR A 35 12.37 -8.94 -7.35
CA THR A 35 13.79 -9.09 -7.01
C THR A 35 14.40 -7.83 -6.41
N GLU A 36 13.72 -6.68 -6.55
CA GLU A 36 14.15 -5.38 -6.04
C GLU A 36 12.97 -4.41 -5.99
N PHE A 37 12.87 -3.60 -4.93
CA PHE A 37 11.98 -2.45 -4.92
C PHE A 37 12.73 -1.20 -5.37
N LYS A 38 12.11 -0.45 -6.28
CA LYS A 38 12.68 0.77 -6.84
C LYS A 38 11.87 1.98 -6.41
N ARG A 39 12.53 3.13 -6.32
CA ARG A 39 11.85 4.41 -6.09
C ARG A 39 11.51 5.05 -7.43
N PRO A 40 10.46 5.88 -7.51
CA PRO A 40 10.04 6.50 -8.78
C PRO A 40 11.13 7.25 -9.53
N GLN A 41 12.10 7.84 -8.83
CA GLN A 41 13.19 8.58 -9.47
C GLN A 41 14.38 7.70 -9.91
N ASP A 42 14.38 6.40 -9.60
CA ASP A 42 15.49 5.48 -9.89
C ASP A 42 15.28 4.73 -11.23
N LEU A 43 14.13 4.91 -11.89
CA LEU A 43 13.83 4.32 -13.20
C LEU A 43 12.92 5.22 -14.03
N ILE A 44 12.95 5.00 -15.34
CA ILE A 44 11.92 5.49 -16.24
C ILE A 44 10.73 4.52 -16.17
N ILE A 45 9.59 5.04 -15.73
CA ILE A 45 8.39 4.25 -15.46
C ILE A 45 7.63 4.02 -16.78
N ASP A 46 7.43 2.76 -17.14
CA ASP A 46 6.57 2.40 -18.27
C ASP A 46 5.11 2.73 -17.94
N GLU A 47 4.45 3.45 -18.86
CA GLU A 47 3.11 4.01 -18.63
C GLU A 47 1.97 2.97 -18.77
N GLN A 48 2.26 1.79 -19.32
CA GLN A 48 1.26 0.77 -19.64
C GLN A 48 1.30 -0.40 -18.64
N THR A 49 2.49 -0.73 -18.17
CA THR A 49 2.73 -1.87 -17.28
C THR A 49 2.36 -1.54 -15.84
N CYS A 50 1.78 -2.50 -15.13
CA CYS A 50 1.50 -2.40 -13.71
C CYS A 50 2.73 -1.91 -12.94
N LEU A 51 2.59 -0.80 -12.20
CA LEU A 51 3.72 -0.18 -11.47
C LEU A 51 4.36 -1.14 -10.47
N LEU A 52 3.54 -1.97 -9.80
CA LEU A 52 4.05 -2.98 -8.87
C LEU A 52 4.86 -4.07 -9.59
N ALA A 53 4.47 -4.41 -10.83
CA ALA A 53 5.22 -5.36 -11.66
C ALA A 53 6.57 -4.81 -12.14
N GLN A 54 6.73 -3.48 -12.14
CA GLN A 54 7.99 -2.81 -12.43
C GLN A 54 8.90 -2.66 -11.19
N GLY A 55 8.48 -3.19 -10.03
CA GLY A 55 9.21 -3.08 -8.76
C GLY A 55 8.93 -1.79 -7.99
N LEU A 56 7.97 -0.95 -8.41
CA LEU A 56 7.59 0.23 -7.63
C LEU A 56 6.65 -0.17 -6.49
N VAL A 57 6.93 0.34 -5.28
CA VAL A 57 6.04 0.13 -4.13
C VAL A 57 4.71 0.84 -4.37
N CYS A 58 3.68 0.08 -4.73
CA CYS A 58 2.34 0.58 -5.01
C CYS A 58 1.33 0.07 -3.98
N MET A 59 0.66 0.98 -3.28
CA MET A 59 -0.32 0.67 -2.22
C MET A 59 -1.68 0.19 -2.75
N GLY A 60 -1.87 0.17 -4.07
CA GLY A 60 -3.15 -0.14 -4.72
C GLY A 60 -3.84 -1.43 -4.22
N PRO A 61 -3.13 -2.55 -4.07
CA PRO A 61 -3.72 -3.80 -3.58
C PRO A 61 -4.31 -3.74 -2.17
N ALA A 62 -3.85 -2.81 -1.34
CA ALA A 62 -4.32 -2.63 0.04
C ALA A 62 -5.21 -1.39 0.22
N THR A 63 -5.52 -0.67 -0.86
CA THR A 63 -6.23 0.61 -0.82
C THR A 63 -7.58 0.48 -1.46
N ARG A 64 -8.60 1.12 -0.87
CA ARG A 64 -9.96 1.21 -1.41
C ARG A 64 -9.98 1.98 -2.75
N SER A 65 -10.81 1.55 -3.68
CA SER A 65 -11.11 2.23 -4.94
C SER A 65 -12.00 3.48 -4.76
N GLY A 66 -12.35 4.17 -5.85
CA GLY A 66 -13.20 5.36 -5.87
C GLY A 66 -12.44 6.68 -6.06
N CYS A 67 -11.13 6.62 -6.34
CA CYS A 67 -10.34 7.80 -6.71
C CYS A 67 -9.96 7.79 -8.21
N GLU A 68 -10.58 6.91 -8.98
CA GLU A 68 -10.40 6.75 -10.43
C GLU A 68 -8.94 6.44 -10.80
N ALA A 69 -8.19 5.84 -9.87
CA ALA A 69 -6.76 5.59 -9.99
C ALA A 69 -5.93 6.82 -10.40
N ALA A 70 -6.30 8.03 -9.95
CA ALA A 70 -5.68 9.30 -10.38
C ALA A 70 -4.15 9.32 -10.30
N CYS A 71 -3.54 8.74 -9.26
CA CYS A 71 -2.08 8.65 -9.15
C CYS A 71 -1.46 7.83 -10.30
N ILE A 72 -2.08 6.70 -10.65
CA ILE A 72 -1.59 5.79 -11.70
C ILE A 72 -1.73 6.45 -13.07
N GLN A 73 -2.80 7.23 -13.28
CA GLN A 73 -2.97 8.04 -14.49
C GLN A 73 -1.86 9.09 -14.63
N GLY A 74 -1.42 9.68 -13.50
CA GLY A 74 -0.25 10.56 -13.44
C GLY A 74 1.11 9.83 -13.45
N ASN A 75 1.16 8.56 -13.85
CA ASN A 75 2.34 7.70 -13.86
C ASN A 75 3.06 7.57 -12.50
N MET A 76 2.30 7.60 -11.40
CA MET A 76 2.82 7.47 -10.04
C MET A 76 2.17 6.32 -9.27
N PRO A 77 2.91 5.60 -8.41
CA PRO A 77 2.32 4.53 -7.61
C PRO A 77 1.27 5.08 -6.64
N CYS A 78 0.24 4.27 -6.37
CA CYS A 78 -0.73 4.59 -5.35
C CYS A 78 -0.03 4.75 -3.99
N THR A 79 -0.33 5.84 -3.28
CA THR A 79 0.21 6.12 -1.95
C THR A 79 -0.72 5.71 -0.81
N GLY A 80 -1.95 5.27 -1.12
CA GLY A 80 -2.86 4.68 -0.14
C GLY A 80 -3.79 5.63 0.61
N CYS A 81 -4.06 6.83 0.08
CA CYS A 81 -4.83 7.87 0.79
C CYS A 81 -6.29 7.50 1.11
N CYS A 82 -6.96 6.69 0.29
CA CYS A 82 -8.35 6.28 0.50
C CYS A 82 -8.52 5.23 1.62
N GLY A 83 -7.44 4.80 2.25
CA GLY A 83 -7.46 3.82 3.33
C GLY A 83 -7.84 2.41 2.85
N PRO A 84 -8.07 1.47 3.79
CA PRO A 84 -8.35 0.07 3.47
C PRO A 84 -9.81 -0.20 3.05
N THR A 85 -10.04 -1.39 2.48
CA THR A 85 -11.38 -1.96 2.29
C THR A 85 -11.98 -2.44 3.62
N SER A 86 -13.28 -2.72 3.67
CA SER A 86 -14.00 -3.05 4.92
C SER A 86 -13.46 -4.30 5.62
N ARG A 87 -12.86 -5.21 4.85
CA ARG A 87 -12.29 -6.48 5.32
C ARG A 87 -10.85 -6.33 5.83
N VAL A 88 -10.25 -5.15 5.72
CA VAL A 88 -8.87 -4.89 6.12
C VAL A 88 -8.85 -3.87 7.25
N ARG A 89 -8.40 -4.31 8.42
CA ARG A 89 -8.34 -3.45 9.61
C ARG A 89 -7.10 -2.54 9.62
N ASP A 90 -5.97 -3.07 9.17
CA ASP A 90 -4.70 -2.35 9.10
C ASP A 90 -4.18 -2.40 7.66
N GLN A 91 -4.21 -1.25 7.00
CA GLN A 91 -3.75 -1.09 5.62
C GLN A 91 -2.25 -1.37 5.47
N GLY A 92 -1.44 -0.87 6.42
CA GLY A 92 0.01 -0.99 6.36
C GLY A 92 0.46 -2.43 6.58
N ALA A 93 -0.17 -3.14 7.51
CA ALA A 93 0.08 -4.57 7.68
C ALA A 93 -0.38 -5.39 6.46
N LYS A 94 -1.50 -4.98 5.82
CA LYS A 94 -2.00 -5.68 4.63
C LYS A 94 -1.09 -5.51 3.42
N ILE A 95 -0.57 -4.31 3.18
CA ILE A 95 0.39 -4.11 2.09
C ILE A 95 1.71 -4.81 2.38
N LEU A 96 2.20 -4.78 3.64
CA LEU A 96 3.40 -5.51 4.04
C LEU A 96 3.26 -7.00 3.72
N SER A 97 2.14 -7.62 4.12
CA SER A 97 1.85 -9.02 3.79
C SER A 97 1.83 -9.25 2.28
N CYS A 98 1.25 -8.35 1.50
CA CYS A 98 1.24 -8.46 0.05
C CYS A 98 2.65 -8.41 -0.54
N LEU A 99 3.47 -7.41 -0.17
CA LEU A 99 4.81 -7.22 -0.72
C LEU A 99 5.77 -8.33 -0.32
N ALA A 100 5.72 -8.77 0.94
CA ALA A 100 6.54 -9.89 1.43
C ALA A 100 6.26 -11.19 0.66
N SER A 101 5.00 -11.44 0.29
CA SER A 101 4.63 -12.61 -0.52
C SER A 101 5.05 -12.52 -1.99
N LEU A 102 5.47 -11.34 -2.47
CA LEU A 102 5.94 -11.15 -3.85
C LEU A 102 7.46 -11.25 -3.96
N VAL A 103 8.20 -11.28 -2.85
CA VAL A 103 9.66 -11.45 -2.89
C VAL A 103 9.98 -12.84 -3.46
N GLU A 104 10.81 -12.88 -4.51
CA GLU A 104 11.10 -14.10 -5.25
C GLU A 104 11.94 -15.10 -4.44
N SER A 105 12.89 -14.58 -3.67
CA SER A 105 13.88 -15.39 -2.96
C SER A 105 13.30 -16.11 -1.76
N LYS A 106 13.86 -17.29 -1.47
CA LYS A 106 13.59 -18.09 -0.27
C LYS A 106 14.74 -18.08 0.73
N GLU A 107 15.85 -17.43 0.39
CA GLU A 107 17.03 -17.34 1.23
C GLU A 107 16.97 -16.07 2.09
N ASP A 108 17.10 -16.21 3.41
CA ASP A 108 16.93 -15.10 4.37
C ASP A 108 17.78 -13.87 4.01
N ALA A 109 19.05 -14.08 3.65
CA ALA A 109 19.98 -13.01 3.31
C ALA A 109 19.55 -12.20 2.07
N GLU A 110 18.92 -12.86 1.10
CA GLU A 110 18.44 -12.19 -0.10
C GLU A 110 17.10 -11.50 0.17
N ILE A 111 16.20 -12.11 0.95
CA ILE A 111 14.97 -11.46 1.40
C ILE A 111 15.30 -10.13 2.11
N ASP A 112 16.26 -10.16 3.04
CA ASP A 112 16.72 -8.95 3.73
C ASP A 112 17.29 -7.93 2.74
N ARG A 113 18.09 -8.37 1.76
CA ARG A 113 18.61 -7.48 0.71
C ARG A 113 17.48 -6.77 -0.04
N VAL A 114 16.46 -7.52 -0.47
CA VAL A 114 15.31 -6.96 -1.21
C VAL A 114 14.50 -6.01 -0.33
N LEU A 115 14.17 -6.39 0.90
CA LEU A 115 13.37 -5.54 1.78
C LEU A 115 14.10 -4.27 2.20
N ASN A 116 15.42 -4.32 2.36
CA ASN A 116 16.26 -3.15 2.67
C ASN A 116 16.35 -2.13 1.52
N THR A 117 15.90 -2.48 0.30
CA THR A 117 15.75 -1.49 -0.79
C THR A 117 14.62 -0.51 -0.55
N MET A 118 13.68 -0.81 0.36
CA MET A 118 12.66 0.14 0.82
C MET A 118 13.21 0.99 1.98
N PRO A 119 13.58 2.26 1.76
CA PRO A 119 14.28 3.04 2.78
C PRO A 119 13.42 3.42 3.98
N ASP A 120 12.09 3.57 3.78
CA ASP A 120 11.15 3.92 4.85
C ASP A 120 9.83 3.15 4.71
N PRO A 121 9.77 1.91 5.19
CA PRO A 121 8.55 1.11 5.17
C PRO A 121 7.41 1.74 5.99
N VAL A 122 7.73 2.40 7.11
CA VAL A 122 6.71 2.97 7.99
C VAL A 122 6.04 4.18 7.34
N GLY A 123 6.83 5.14 6.85
CA GLY A 123 6.29 6.32 6.16
C GLY A 123 5.65 6.00 4.81
N THR A 124 6.00 4.86 4.20
CA THR A 124 5.33 4.37 2.98
C THR A 124 4.00 3.68 3.30
N PHE A 125 4.00 2.70 4.21
CA PHE A 125 2.81 1.86 4.48
C PHE A 125 1.78 2.53 5.37
N TYR A 126 2.20 3.51 6.18
CA TYR A 126 1.35 4.18 7.17
C TYR A 126 1.24 5.69 6.96
N ARG A 127 1.55 6.19 5.74
CA ARG A 127 1.51 7.63 5.40
C ARG A 127 0.24 8.34 5.89
N TYR A 128 -0.91 7.70 5.72
CA TYR A 128 -2.23 8.26 6.08
C TYR A 128 -2.91 7.49 7.22
N GLY A 129 -2.45 6.27 7.51
CA GLY A 129 -3.15 5.32 8.38
C GLY A 129 -2.50 5.07 9.74
N LEU A 130 -1.35 5.69 10.06
CA LEU A 130 -0.60 5.38 11.28
C LEU A 130 -1.44 5.41 12.57
N PRO A 131 -2.31 6.42 12.83
CA PRO A 131 -3.10 6.47 14.06
C PRO A 131 -4.10 5.31 14.22
N GLY A 132 -4.57 4.75 13.11
CA GLY A 132 -5.53 3.63 13.09
C GLY A 132 -4.88 2.25 13.02
N SER A 133 -3.55 2.19 12.94
CA SER A 133 -2.80 0.94 12.79
C SER A 133 -2.70 0.11 14.06
N PHE A 134 -2.23 -1.12 13.92
CA PHE A 134 -1.81 -1.96 15.04
C PHE A 134 -0.55 -1.44 15.72
N LEU A 135 0.24 -0.60 15.03
CA LEU A 135 1.40 0.08 15.59
C LEU A 135 0.94 1.15 16.59
N ARG A 136 0.70 0.72 17.84
CA ARG A 136 0.45 1.62 18.96
C ARG A 136 1.69 2.48 19.22
N ARG A 137 1.50 3.57 19.97
CA ARG A 137 2.60 4.37 20.53
C ARG A 137 3.71 3.44 21.07
N LYS A 138 4.95 3.67 20.62
CA LYS A 138 6.15 3.02 21.15
C LYS A 138 6.04 2.99 22.67
N LYS A 139 6.09 1.79 23.28
CA LYS A 139 6.23 1.69 24.74
C LYS A 139 7.54 2.42 25.06
N LEU A 140 7.45 3.60 25.68
CA LEU A 140 8.61 4.29 26.23
C LEU A 140 9.08 3.42 27.40
N ASN A 141 9.92 2.43 27.11
CA ASN A 141 10.60 1.70 28.16
C ASN A 141 11.57 2.71 28.83
N GLY A 142 11.17 3.28 29.98
CA GLY A 142 12.10 3.94 30.90
C GLY A 142 12.06 5.48 30.99
N VAL A 143 10.89 6.11 31.10
CA VAL A 143 10.81 7.36 31.89
C VAL A 143 9.90 7.08 33.07
N GLN A 144 10.49 6.78 34.23
CA GLN A 144 9.75 6.79 35.48
C GLN A 144 9.14 8.19 35.61
N ALA A 145 7.80 8.26 35.63
CA ALA A 145 7.11 9.46 36.00
C ALA A 145 7.43 9.72 37.48
N SER A 146 8.33 10.67 37.74
CA SER A 146 8.53 11.22 39.07
C SER A 146 7.18 11.82 39.50
N LYS A 147 6.56 11.20 40.50
CA LYS A 147 5.65 11.91 41.40
C LYS A 147 6.44 12.27 42.64
#